data_AF-A0A3B9EYS8-F1
#
_entry.id   AF-A0A3B9EYS8-F1
#
_cell.length_a   1.000
_cell.length_b   1.000
_cell.length_c   1.000
_cell.angle_alpha   90.00
_cell.angle_beta   90.00
_cell.angle_gamma   90.00
#
_symmetry.space_group_name_H-M   'P 1'
#
loop_
_entity.id
_entity.type
_entity.pdbx_description
1 polymer ?
#
loop_
_entity_poly.entity_id
_entity_poly.type
_entity_poly.pdbx_seq_one_letter_code
_entity_poly.pdbx_strand_id
1 'polypeptide(L)' 'PKNLTYYAARHTFATTVTLSNGVPIESVSKMLGHSKLTTTQIYAKVVDVKLSSDMMLLKNKLSGSAEEAKKSI' A
#
# COMPACT_ATOMS: atom_id res chain seq x y z
N PRO A 1 3.98 -18.20 -25.05
CA PRO A 1 4.86 -17.29 -24.28
C PRO A 1 4.20 -15.91 -24.11
N LYS A 2 3.98 -15.44 -22.87
CA LYS A 2 3.56 -14.05 -22.65
C LYS A 2 4.79 -13.16 -22.81
N ASN A 3 4.79 -12.31 -23.83
CA ASN A 3 5.87 -11.36 -24.07
C ASN A 3 5.92 -10.38 -22.90
N LEU A 4 7.06 -10.34 -22.20
CA LEU A 4 7.28 -9.38 -21.12
C LEU A 4 7.40 -8.00 -21.76
N THR A 5 6.36 -7.18 -21.62
CA THR A 5 6.35 -5.81 -22.14
C THR A 5 6.68 -4.83 -21.02
N TYR A 6 7.18 -3.64 -21.39
CA TYR A 6 7.38 -2.54 -20.43
C TYR A 6 6.10 -2.20 -19.67
N TYR A 7 4.94 -2.40 -20.30
CA TYR A 7 3.64 -2.26 -19.65
C TYR A 7 3.46 -3.26 -18.50
N ALA A 8 3.79 -4.54 -18.71
CA ALA A 8 3.74 -5.55 -17.66
C ALA A 8 4.73 -5.26 -16.52
N ALA A 9 5.97 -4.89 -16.85
CA ALA A 9 6.98 -4.53 -15.84
C ALA A 9 6.53 -3.34 -14.98
N ARG A 10 5.91 -2.33 -15.61
CA ARG A 10 5.31 -1.18 -14.92
C ARG A 10 4.20 -1.59 -13.95
N HIS A 11 3.31 -2.48 -14.37
CA HIS A 11 2.25 -3.03 -13.51
C HIS A 11 2.82 -3.79 -12.31
N THR A 12 3.84 -4.61 -12.53
CA THR A 12 4.54 -5.35 -11.46
C THR A 12 5.25 -4.40 -10.49
N PHE A 13 5.91 -3.36 -11.00
CA PHE A 13 6.55 -2.35 -10.16
C PHE A 13 5.53 -1.59 -9.29
N ALA A 14 4.41 -1.18 -9.87
CA ALA A 14 3.35 -0.46 -9.16
C ALA A 14 2.69 -1.32 -8.08
N THR A 15 2.37 -2.58 -8.37
CA THR A 15 1.62 -3.44 -7.45
C THR A 15 2.53 -4.14 -6.46
N THR A 16 3.39 -5.03 -6.94
CA THR A 16 4.20 -5.94 -6.12
C THR A 16 5.38 -5.25 -5.47
N VAL A 17 6.09 -4.36 -6.19
CA VAL A 17 7.33 -3.76 -5.67
C VAL A 17 7.01 -2.60 -4.72
N THR A 18 6.02 -1.77 -5.03
CA THR A 18 5.76 -0.54 -4.28
C THR A 18 4.52 -0.64 -3.38
N LEU A 19 3.31 -0.77 -3.94
CA LEU A 19 2.08 -0.74 -3.15
C LEU A 19 2.04 -1.85 -2.10
N SER A 20 2.37 -3.09 -2.45
CA SER A 20 2.44 -4.22 -1.50
C SER A 20 3.47 -4.03 -0.38
N ASN A 21 4.48 -3.17 -0.58
CA ASN A 21 5.56 -2.91 0.40
C ASN A 21 5.38 -1.59 1.14
N GLY A 22 4.16 -1.12 1.37
CA GLY A 22 3.97 0.04 2.25
C GLY A 22 4.01 1.40 1.54
N VAL A 23 4.43 1.49 0.27
CA VAL A 23 4.50 2.79 -0.43
C VAL A 23 3.11 3.39 -0.68
N PRO A 24 2.87 4.69 -0.38
CA PRO A 24 1.61 5.38 -0.68
C PRO A 24 1.35 5.53 -2.17
N ILE A 25 0.07 5.50 -2.58
CA ILE A 25 -0.33 5.51 -3.99
C ILE A 25 0.03 6.83 -4.71
N GLU A 26 0.07 7.95 -3.98
CA GLU A 26 0.49 9.26 -4.47
C GLU A 26 1.98 9.26 -4.82
N SER A 27 2.80 8.63 -3.98
CA SER A 27 4.24 8.44 -4.24
C SER A 27 4.46 7.55 -5.45
N VAL A 28 3.72 6.44 -5.55
CA VAL A 28 3.77 5.55 -6.73
C VAL A 28 3.35 6.29 -8.00
N SER A 29 2.31 7.11 -7.93
CA SER A 29 1.86 7.95 -9.05
C SER A 29 2.97 8.85 -9.57
N LYS A 30 3.72 9.49 -8.65
CA LYS A 30 4.85 10.36 -9.00
C LYS A 30 6.03 9.57 -9.59
N MET A 31 6.36 8.41 -9.02
CA MET A 31 7.42 7.53 -9.53
C MET A 31 7.12 7.01 -10.95
N LEU A 32 5.84 6.77 -11.26
CA LEU A 32 5.38 6.29 -12.56
C LEU A 32 5.18 7.41 -13.60
N GLY A 33 5.41 8.68 -13.22
CA GLY A 33 5.22 9.84 -14.08
C GLY A 33 3.76 10.13 -14.43
N HIS A 34 2.80 9.68 -13.62
CA HIS A 34 1.38 9.92 -13.88
C HIS A 34 0.99 11.37 -13.53
N SER A 35 0.47 12.11 -14.51
CA SER A 35 -0.07 13.46 -14.31
C SER A 35 -1.40 13.49 -13.55
N LYS A 36 -2.14 12.37 -13.53
CA LYS A 36 -3.42 12.22 -12.82
C LYS A 36 -3.36 11.02 -11.90
N LEU A 37 -3.80 11.20 -10.66
CA LEU A 37 -3.88 10.08 -9.70
C LEU A 37 -4.85 9.00 -10.16
N THR A 38 -5.89 9.36 -10.91
CA THR A 38 -6.87 8.43 -11.50
C THR A 38 -6.22 7.34 -12.34
N THR A 39 -5.11 7.62 -13.01
CA THR A 39 -4.37 6.61 -13.79
C THR A 39 -3.67 5.60 -12.87
N THR A 40 -3.25 6.00 -11.67
CA THR A 40 -2.67 5.10 -10.66
C THR A 40 -3.75 4.36 -9.86
N GLN A 41 -4.96 4.91 -9.76
CA GLN A 41 -6.10 4.29 -9.08
C GLN A 41 -6.58 2.99 -9.74
N ILE A 42 -6.11 2.66 -10.96
CA ILE A 42 -6.31 1.31 -11.54
C ILE A 42 -5.77 0.18 -10.63
N TYR A 43 -4.88 0.51 -9.70
CA TYR A 43 -4.32 -0.40 -8.70
C TYR A 43 -5.09 -0.43 -7.37
N ALA A 44 -6.25 0.24 -7.27
CA ALA A 44 -7.01 0.41 -6.02
C ALA A 44 -7.29 -0.90 -5.28
N LYS A 45 -7.52 -2.00 -6.00
CA LYS A 45 -7.76 -3.32 -5.38
C LYS A 45 -6.62 -3.77 -4.45
N VAL A 46 -5.37 -3.41 -4.76
CA VAL A 46 -4.20 -3.71 -3.90
C VAL A 46 -4.16 -2.77 -2.70
N VAL A 47 -4.64 -1.54 -2.86
CA VAL A 47 -4.73 -0.54 -1.78
C VAL A 47 -5.76 -0.95 -0.73
N ASP A 48 -6.92 -1.48 -1.12
CA ASP A 48 -7.98 -1.87 -0.18
C ASP A 48 -7.51 -2.97 0.80
N VAL A 49 -6.80 -3.97 0.29
CA VAL A 49 -6.22 -5.06 1.12
C VAL A 49 -5.22 -4.51 2.13
N LYS A 50 -4.39 -3.57 1.68
CA LYS A 50 -3.38 -2.93 2.51
C LYS A 50 -4.00 -2.04 3.57
N LEU A 51 -5.01 -1.25 3.22
CA LEU A 51 -5.73 -0.40 4.16
C LEU A 51 -6.30 -1.22 5.34
N SER A 52 -6.91 -2.37 5.04
CA SER A 52 -7.42 -3.27 6.08
C SER A 52 -6.31 -3.76 7.01
N SER A 53 -5.16 -4.13 6.44
CA SER A 53 -3.98 -4.58 7.20
C SER A 53 -3.41 -3.46 8.07
N ASP A 54 -3.26 -2.26 7.52
CA ASP A 54 -2.76 -1.09 8.22
C ASP A 54 -3.68 -0.70 9.40
N MET A 55 -5.01 -0.78 9.21
CA MET A 55 -5.99 -0.53 10.28
C MET A 55 -5.95 -1.60 11.37
N MET A 56 -5.71 -2.86 11.03
CA MET A 56 -5.51 -3.93 12.02
C MET A 56 -4.24 -3.70 12.85
N LEU A 57 -3.13 -3.32 12.20
CA LEU A 57 -1.89 -2.97 12.89
C LEU A 57 -2.06 -1.76 13.81
N LEU A 58 -2.79 -0.74 13.35
CA LEU A 58 -3.12 0.43 14.16
C LEU A 58 -3.94 0.03 15.39
N LYS A 59 -4.98 -0.78 15.21
CA LYS A 59 -5.81 -1.31 16.31
C LYS A 59 -4.95 -2.03 17.35
N ASN A 60 -4.05 -2.90 16.91
CA ASN A 60 -3.18 -3.67 17.81
C ASN A 60 -2.23 -2.77 18.61
N LYS A 61 -1.64 -1.74 17.97
CA LYS A 61 -0.79 -0.76 18.66
C LYS A 61 -1.58 0.01 19.71
N LEU A 62 -2.76 0.50 19.35
CA LEU A 62 -3.62 1.27 20.27
C LEU A 62 -4.14 0.41 21.42
N SER A 63 -4.42 -0.89 21.20
CA SER A 63 -4.82 -1.81 22.28
C SER A 63 -3.66 -2.22 23.19
N GLY A 64 -2.44 -2.39 22.65
CA GLY A 64 -1.25 -2.73 23.44
C GLY A 64 -0.85 -1.61 24.41
N SER A 65 -0.90 -0.35 23.95
CA SER A 65 -0.63 0.81 24.81
C SER A 65 -1.67 1.01 25.92
N ALA A 66 -2.91 0.53 25.74
CA ALA A 66 -3.95 0.62 26.77
C ALA A 66 -3.73 -0.36 27.94
N GLU A 67 -3.08 -1.50 27.70
CA GLU A 67 -2.78 -2.50 28.74
C GLU A 67 -1.46 -2.20 29.47
N GLU A 68 -0.45 -1.63 28.80
CA GLU A 68 0.78 -1.14 29.46
C GLU A 68 0.50 0.01 30.44
N ALA A 69 -0.47 0.87 30.14
CA ALA A 69 -0.91 1.93 31.05
C ALA A 69 -1.61 1.41 32.31
N LYS A 70 -2.29 0.25 32.25
CA LYS A 70 -2.94 -0.39 33.40
C LYS A 70 -1.98 -1.16 34.30
N LYS A 71 -0.89 -1.69 33.76
CA LYS A 71 0.11 -2.45 34.53
C LYS A 71 1.01 -1.57 35.41
N SER A 72 0.91 -0.25 35.23
CA SER A 72 1.68 0.78 35.94
C SER A 72 0.89 1.43 37.09
N ILE A 73 -0.32 0.95 37.38
CA ILE A 73 -1.18 1.39 38.49
C ILE A 73 -1.37 0.21 39.46
#